data_AF-L1MBN9-F1
#
_entry.id   AF-L1MBN9-F1
#
_cell.length_a   1.000
_cell.length_b   1.000
_cell.length_c   1.000
_cell.angle_alpha   90.00
_cell.angle_beta   90.00
_cell.angle_gamma   90.00
#
_symmetry.space_group_name_H-M   'P 1'
#
loop_
_entity.id
_entity.type
_entity.pdbx_description
1 polymer ?
#
loop_
_entity_poly.entity_id
_entity_poly.type
_entity_poly.pdbx_seq_one_letter_code
_entity_poly.pdbx_strand_id
1 'polypeptide(L)'
;MMKLLFLSSLLSIFSVAAQSLHANGTYHLNVADSAVVSTNRQAGDPLKDTSRPRYRTQGYRIQVFTGGNDRAAKRSAQEMKIKVQRHFPELSVYIHFQSPRWVCRVGDFLTREEAQHYVKLIRKKRLSPEAAIVKSPILRAY
;
A
#
# COMPACT_ATOMS: atom_id res chain seq x y z
N MET A 1 -24.70 8.02 -54.48
CA MET A 1 -25.42 9.30 -54.33
C MET A 1 -26.17 9.28 -52.99
N MET A 2 -26.19 10.39 -52.27
CA MET A 2 -26.25 10.53 -50.80
C MET A 2 -27.64 10.44 -50.14
N LYS A 3 -27.65 10.12 -48.83
CA LYS A 3 -28.45 10.65 -47.68
C LYS A 3 -28.41 9.59 -46.55
N LEU A 4 -27.64 9.68 -45.47
CA LEU A 4 -27.59 10.62 -44.33
C LEU A 4 -28.95 10.89 -43.67
N LEU A 5 -29.24 10.20 -42.55
CA LEU A 5 -30.11 10.69 -41.47
C LEU A 5 -29.53 10.29 -40.11
N PHE A 6 -29.32 11.29 -39.27
CA PHE A 6 -29.01 11.23 -37.84
C PHE A 6 -30.28 10.88 -37.03
N LEU A 7 -30.12 10.28 -35.84
CA LEU A 7 -30.89 10.54 -34.60
C LEU A 7 -30.29 9.64 -33.48
N SER A 8 -29.38 10.15 -32.64
CA SER A 8 -29.61 10.65 -31.27
C SER A 8 -29.94 9.58 -30.20
N SER A 9 -28.92 9.28 -29.37
CA SER A 9 -28.92 9.14 -27.91
C SER A 9 -30.16 8.55 -27.20
N LEU A 10 -29.96 7.43 -26.48
CA LEU A 10 -30.53 7.32 -25.14
C LEU A 10 -29.53 6.68 -24.16
N LEU A 11 -29.38 7.37 -23.04
CA LEU A 11 -28.42 7.19 -21.98
C LEU A 11 -29.02 6.25 -20.90
N SER A 12 -28.22 5.31 -20.38
CA SER A 12 -28.22 4.77 -18.99
C SER A 12 -29.43 3.90 -18.54
N ILE A 13 -29.32 2.87 -17.67
CA ILE A 13 -28.73 2.80 -16.31
C ILE A 13 -28.70 1.31 -15.84
N PHE A 14 -27.59 0.94 -15.18
CA PHE A 14 -27.39 0.01 -14.04
C PHE A 14 -27.90 -1.43 -14.05
N SER A 15 -27.02 -2.40 -13.74
CA SER A 15 -26.72 -2.74 -12.33
C SER A 15 -25.60 -3.78 -12.25
N VAL A 16 -24.46 -3.39 -11.67
CA VAL A 16 -23.38 -4.30 -11.26
C VAL A 16 -23.78 -4.89 -9.91
N ALA A 17 -24.02 -6.20 -9.86
CA ALA A 17 -24.14 -6.94 -8.62
C ALA A 17 -22.72 -7.31 -8.13
N ALA A 18 -22.19 -6.52 -7.21
CA ALA A 18 -20.99 -6.87 -6.45
C ALA A 18 -21.40 -7.77 -5.28
N GLN A 19 -21.07 -9.06 -5.36
CA GLN A 19 -21.23 -9.98 -4.23
C GLN A 19 -20.10 -9.79 -3.22
N SER A 20 -20.51 -9.61 -1.97
CA SER A 20 -19.64 -9.46 -0.81
C SER A 20 -18.98 -10.79 -0.45
N LEU A 21 -17.66 -10.79 -0.38
CA LEU A 21 -16.92 -11.79 0.37
C LEU A 21 -16.36 -11.09 1.61
N HIS A 22 -16.82 -11.54 2.77
CA HIS A 22 -16.27 -11.19 4.07
C HIS A 22 -14.78 -11.54 4.10
N ALA A 23 -13.92 -10.52 4.10
CA ALA A 23 -12.53 -10.64 4.48
C ALA A 23 -12.31 -9.80 5.74
N ASN A 24 -12.28 -10.48 6.89
CA ASN A 24 -11.79 -9.93 8.14
C ASN A 24 -10.29 -9.62 7.98
N GLY A 25 -9.98 -8.38 7.63
CA GLY A 25 -8.63 -7.86 7.56
C GLY A 25 -8.65 -6.40 7.94
N THR A 26 -8.47 -6.12 9.23
CA THR A 26 -8.31 -4.76 9.76
C THR A 26 -7.04 -4.14 9.20
N TYR A 27 -7.14 -3.42 8.08
CA TYR A 27 -6.05 -2.58 7.58
C TYR A 27 -5.98 -1.34 8.49
N HIS A 28 -5.07 -1.35 9.46
CA HIS A 28 -4.74 -0.13 10.19
C HIS A 28 -4.14 0.88 9.19
N LEU A 29 -4.94 1.89 8.83
CA LEU A 29 -4.45 3.12 8.23
C LEU A 29 -3.62 3.82 9.32
N ASN A 30 -2.31 3.81 9.19
CA ASN A 30 -1.46 4.72 9.95
C ASN A 30 -1.72 6.15 9.44
N VAL A 31 -2.77 6.78 9.97
CA VAL A 31 -2.95 8.23 9.93
C VAL A 31 -2.03 8.76 11.03
N ALA A 32 -0.84 9.17 10.64
CA ALA A 32 0.02 9.99 11.48
C ALA A 32 0.06 11.37 10.83
N ASP A 33 -0.86 12.24 11.24
CA ASP A 33 -0.67 13.69 11.20
C ASP A 33 -1.04 14.23 12.59
N SER A 34 -0.12 15.04 13.09
CA SER A 34 0.01 15.53 14.46
C SER A 34 -1.10 16.51 14.87
N ALA A 35 -1.64 16.36 16.07
CA ALA A 35 -2.22 17.46 16.84
C ALA A 35 -1.96 17.23 18.34
N VAL A 36 -1.26 18.18 18.94
CA VAL A 36 -0.95 18.26 20.37
C VAL A 36 -2.19 18.73 21.13
N VAL A 37 -2.75 17.89 22.01
CA VAL A 37 -3.48 18.33 23.21
C VAL A 37 -3.31 17.27 24.31
N SER A 38 -2.64 17.66 25.39
CA SER A 38 -2.62 16.92 26.65
C SER A 38 -4.02 16.89 27.27
N THR A 39 -4.55 15.69 27.55
CA THR A 39 -5.46 15.47 28.67
C THR A 39 -5.30 14.03 29.16
N ASN A 40 -4.86 13.93 30.41
CA ASN A 40 -4.80 12.74 31.23
C ASN A 40 -6.20 12.11 31.38
N ARG A 41 -6.38 10.87 30.90
CA ARG A 41 -7.42 9.94 31.37
C ARG A 41 -6.86 8.53 31.42
N GLN A 42 -6.55 8.09 32.63
CA GLN A 42 -6.43 6.68 32.98
C GLN A 42 -7.82 6.04 32.93
N ALA A 43 -8.00 5.08 32.02
CA ALA A 43 -8.99 4.03 32.12
C ALA A 43 -8.45 2.87 31.28
N GLY A 44 -7.82 1.91 31.97
CA GLY A 44 -7.24 0.73 31.34
C GLY A 44 -8.32 -0.22 30.87
N ASP A 45 -8.19 -0.67 29.62
CA ASP A 45 -8.75 -1.94 29.16
C ASP A 45 -7.56 -2.91 29.01
N PRO A 46 -7.39 -3.91 29.88
CA PRO A 46 -6.26 -4.82 29.83
C PRO A 46 -6.50 -5.93 28.79
N LEU A 47 -6.76 -5.53 27.54
CA LEU A 47 -6.74 -6.45 26.42
C LEU A 47 -5.28 -6.68 26.00
N LYS A 48 -4.64 -7.57 26.76
CA LYS A 48 -3.58 -8.47 26.31
C LYS A 48 -2.51 -7.80 25.44
N ASP A 49 -1.65 -7.02 26.07
CA ASP A 49 -0.39 -6.58 25.47
C ASP A 49 0.55 -7.80 25.33
N THR A 50 0.33 -8.60 24.28
CA THR A 50 1.34 -9.53 23.75
C THR A 50 2.23 -8.80 22.75
N SER A 51 2.71 -7.59 23.06
CA SER A 51 3.79 -6.98 22.29
C SER A 51 5.03 -7.84 22.48
N ARG A 52 5.17 -8.83 21.60
CA ARG A 52 6.46 -9.45 21.36
C ARG A 52 7.42 -8.29 21.13
N PRO A 53 8.50 -8.18 21.92
CA PRO A 53 9.40 -7.06 21.76
C PRO A 53 9.86 -7.02 20.30
N ARG A 54 10.03 -5.82 19.75
CA ARG A 54 10.52 -5.64 18.37
C ARG A 54 11.79 -4.84 18.41
N TYR A 55 12.79 -5.25 17.64
CA TYR A 55 14.05 -4.51 17.50
C TYR A 55 14.23 -4.01 16.07
N ARG A 56 14.96 -2.90 15.94
CA ARG A 56 15.36 -2.34 14.65
C ARG A 56 16.63 -3.04 14.18
N THR A 57 16.65 -3.49 12.94
CA THR A 57 17.85 -4.03 12.29
C THR A 57 17.95 -3.52 10.87
N GLN A 58 19.15 -3.60 10.31
CA GLN A 58 19.37 -3.29 8.91
C GLN A 58 18.81 -4.42 8.04
N GLY A 59 18.00 -4.07 7.04
CA GLY A 59 17.48 -5.03 6.07
C GLY A 59 17.20 -4.36 4.73
N TYR A 60 16.21 -4.90 4.03
CA TYR A 60 15.84 -4.51 2.67
C TYR A 60 14.33 -4.39 2.53
N ARG A 61 13.91 -3.42 1.73
CA ARG A 61 12.53 -3.28 1.25
C ARG A 61 12.54 -3.14 -0.26
N ILE A 62 11.41 -3.37 -0.91
CA ILE A 62 11.28 -3.20 -2.34
C ILE A 62 10.50 -1.92 -2.61
N GLN A 63 11.11 -0.96 -3.30
CA GLN A 63 10.41 0.22 -3.82
C GLN A 63 9.62 -0.20 -5.05
N VAL A 64 8.32 0.05 -5.04
CA VAL A 64 7.39 -0.34 -6.12
C VAL A 64 6.74 0.85 -6.81
N PHE A 65 6.87 2.05 -6.26
CA PHE A 65 6.39 3.28 -6.90
C PHE A 65 7.15 4.48 -6.36
N THR A 66 7.43 5.43 -7.25
CA THR A 66 7.90 6.76 -6.93
C THR A 66 7.21 7.80 -7.81
N GLY A 67 6.57 8.79 -7.20
CA GLY A 67 5.89 9.88 -7.90
C GLY A 67 6.34 11.27 -7.43
N GLY A 68 5.85 12.32 -8.10
CA GLY A 68 6.15 13.72 -7.80
C GLY A 68 5.59 14.23 -6.46
N ASN A 69 5.54 15.55 -6.31
CA ASN A 69 5.04 16.25 -5.12
C ASN A 69 3.56 16.69 -5.26
N ASP A 70 2.70 15.83 -5.78
CA ASP A 70 1.30 16.18 -6.00
C ASP A 70 0.34 15.13 -5.45
N ARG A 71 -0.94 15.51 -5.43
CA ARG A 71 -2.03 14.63 -4.97
C ARG A 71 -2.23 13.44 -5.91
N ALA A 72 -1.92 13.61 -7.19
CA ALA A 72 -2.00 12.52 -8.18
C ALA A 72 -0.99 11.41 -7.84
N ALA A 73 0.26 11.76 -7.54
CA ALA A 73 1.28 10.82 -7.11
C ALA A 73 0.91 10.11 -5.80
N LYS A 74 0.32 10.82 -4.82
CA LYS A 74 -0.20 10.19 -3.61
C LYS A 74 -1.27 9.13 -3.93
N ARG A 75 -2.20 9.45 -4.83
CA ARG A 75 -3.25 8.53 -5.26
C ARG A 75 -2.67 7.31 -5.98
N SER A 76 -1.73 7.50 -6.91
CA SER A 76 -1.04 6.39 -7.59
C SER A 76 -0.28 5.49 -6.62
N ALA A 77 0.34 6.06 -5.57
CA ALA A 77 0.96 5.26 -4.51
C ALA A 77 -0.07 4.41 -3.74
N GLN A 78 -1.27 4.96 -3.47
CA GLN A 78 -2.37 4.23 -2.83
C GLN A 78 -2.92 3.11 -3.71
N GLU A 79 -3.08 3.36 -5.01
CA GLU A 79 -3.46 2.34 -5.99
C GLU A 79 -2.43 1.21 -6.04
N MET A 80 -1.14 1.54 -6.04
CA MET A 80 -0.06 0.56 -5.97
C MET A 80 -0.13 -0.28 -4.68
N LYS A 81 -0.45 0.33 -3.53
CA LYS A 81 -0.67 -0.41 -2.28
C LYS A 81 -1.77 -1.44 -2.43
N ILE A 82 -2.94 -1.05 -2.94
CA ILE A 82 -4.07 -1.96 -3.16
C ILE A 82 -3.66 -3.11 -4.09
N LYS A 83 -2.96 -2.77 -5.19
CA LYS A 83 -2.48 -3.75 -6.16
C LYS A 83 -1.52 -4.77 -5.54
N VAL A 84 -0.54 -4.32 -4.76
CA VAL A 84 0.41 -5.22 -4.09
C VAL A 84 -0.29 -6.08 -3.05
N GLN A 85 -1.10 -5.50 -2.17
CA GLN A 85 -1.80 -6.24 -1.11
C GLN A 85 -2.74 -7.32 -1.66
N ARG A 86 -3.33 -7.10 -2.84
CA ARG A 86 -4.15 -8.12 -3.52
C ARG A 86 -3.34 -9.34 -3.99
N HIS A 87 -2.08 -9.16 -4.37
CA HIS A 87 -1.24 -10.23 -4.92
C HIS A 87 -0.26 -10.84 -3.91
N PHE A 88 0.09 -10.08 -2.88
CA PHE A 88 1.05 -10.42 -1.83
C PHE A 88 0.52 -9.92 -0.48
N PRO A 89 -0.58 -10.50 0.04
CA PRO A 89 -1.20 -10.09 1.30
C PRO A 89 -0.26 -10.23 2.51
N GLU A 90 0.76 -11.08 2.42
CA GLU A 90 1.81 -11.28 3.42
C GLU A 90 2.80 -10.11 3.51
N LEU A 91 2.89 -9.26 2.48
CA LEU A 91 3.83 -8.14 2.46
C LEU A 91 3.21 -6.88 3.07
N SER A 92 3.89 -6.32 4.07
CA SER A 92 3.61 -4.97 4.55
C SER A 92 3.86 -3.93 3.45
N VAL A 93 3.03 -2.88 3.40
CA VAL A 93 3.15 -1.79 2.43
C VAL A 93 3.25 -0.43 3.13
N TYR A 94 4.26 0.35 2.75
CA TYR A 94 4.62 1.63 3.34
C TYR A 94 4.56 2.74 2.29
N ILE A 95 3.59 3.63 2.40
CA ILE A 95 3.53 4.87 1.61
C ILE A 95 4.02 6.00 2.50
N HIS A 96 5.01 6.75 2.03
CA HIS A 96 5.48 7.94 2.73
C HIS A 96 5.95 9.00 1.73
N PHE A 97 5.89 10.26 2.15
CA PHE A 97 6.47 11.35 1.40
C PHE A 97 7.95 11.48 1.78
N GLN A 98 8.83 11.07 0.86
CA GLN A 98 10.26 11.32 0.95
C GLN A 98 10.55 12.52 0.08
N SER A 99 10.54 13.72 0.67
CA SER A 99 10.64 14.99 -0.05
C SER A 99 11.72 14.94 -1.15
N PRO A 100 11.38 15.32 -2.40
CA PRO A 100 10.11 15.89 -2.88
C PRO A 100 9.13 14.87 -3.49
N ARG A 101 9.16 13.59 -3.07
CA ARG A 101 8.50 12.49 -3.79
C ARG A 101 7.62 11.62 -2.91
N TRP A 102 6.50 11.16 -3.46
CA TRP A 102 5.73 10.05 -2.88
C TRP A 102 6.41 8.73 -3.21
N VAL A 103 6.70 7.92 -2.19
CA VAL A 103 7.34 6.61 -2.35
C VAL A 103 6.47 5.52 -1.74
N CYS A 104 6.32 4.40 -2.45
CA CYS A 104 5.71 3.18 -1.95
C CYS A 104 6.75 2.07 -1.86
N ARG A 105 6.99 1.55 -0.64
CA ARG A 105 7.89 0.43 -0.36
C ARG A 105 7.13 -0.75 0.22
N VAL A 106 7.61 -1.96 -0.03
CA VAL A 106 6.93 -3.20 0.38
C VAL A 106 7.88 -4.22 0.97
N GLY A 107 7.36 -5.03 1.89
CA GLY A 107 8.06 -6.09 2.61
C GLY A 107 9.06 -5.58 3.64
N ASP A 108 9.55 -6.51 4.46
CA ASP A 108 10.65 -6.35 5.41
C ASP A 108 11.54 -7.60 5.28
N PHE A 109 12.64 -7.50 4.52
CA PHE A 109 13.51 -8.64 4.21
C PHE A 109 14.86 -8.52 4.91
N LEU A 110 15.36 -9.64 5.45
CA LEU A 110 16.68 -9.66 6.10
C LEU A 110 17.80 -9.72 5.08
N THR A 111 17.60 -10.55 4.05
CA THR A 111 18.60 -10.79 3.02
C THR A 111 18.20 -10.12 1.71
N ARG A 112 19.20 -9.82 0.87
CA ARG A 112 18.96 -9.24 -0.45
C ARG A 112 18.31 -10.27 -1.37
N GLU A 113 18.61 -11.55 -1.16
CA GLU A 113 18.15 -12.70 -1.92
C GLU A 113 16.65 -12.90 -1.74
N GLU A 114 16.14 -12.80 -0.51
CA GLU A 114 14.69 -12.80 -0.21
C GLU A 114 13.98 -11.66 -0.92
N ALA A 115 14.51 -10.44 -0.82
CA ALA A 115 13.95 -9.29 -1.52
C ALA A 115 13.99 -9.50 -3.05
N GLN A 116 15.07 -10.07 -3.58
CA GLN A 116 15.22 -10.35 -5.00
C GLN A 116 14.22 -11.39 -5.51
N HIS A 117 13.85 -12.37 -4.68
CA HIS A 117 12.79 -13.32 -5.00
C HIS A 117 11.47 -12.58 -5.26
N TYR A 118 11.05 -11.69 -4.35
CA TYR A 118 9.82 -10.92 -4.51
C TYR A 118 9.89 -9.91 -5.66
N VAL A 119 11.04 -9.29 -5.92
CA VAL A 119 11.21 -8.43 -7.11
C VAL A 119 10.93 -9.21 -8.39
N LYS A 120 11.43 -10.45 -8.51
CA LYS A 120 11.15 -11.32 -9.67
C LYS A 120 9.65 -11.62 -9.79
N LEU A 121 8.98 -11.92 -8.68
CA LEU A 121 7.53 -12.18 -8.67
C LEU A 121 6.71 -10.94 -9.06
N ILE A 122 7.04 -9.77 -8.52
CA ILE A 122 6.40 -8.48 -8.84
C ILE A 122 6.53 -8.16 -10.33
N ARG A 123 7.71 -8.35 -10.90
CA ARG A 123 7.97 -8.15 -12.34
C ARG A 123 7.25 -9.18 -13.21
N LYS A 124 7.27 -10.46 -12.83
CA LYS A 124 6.56 -11.53 -13.53
C LYS A 124 5.05 -11.26 -13.60
N LYS A 125 4.46 -10.75 -12.52
CA LYS A 125 3.05 -10.34 -12.46
C LYS A 125 2.78 -8.96 -13.09
N ARG A 126 3.80 -8.26 -13.60
CA ARG A 126 3.71 -6.91 -14.19
C ARG A 126 3.03 -5.90 -13.26
N LEU A 127 3.30 -6.00 -11.95
CA LEU A 127 2.65 -5.11 -10.98
C LEU A 127 3.28 -3.73 -10.98
N SER A 128 4.61 -3.67 -10.96
CA SER A 128 5.39 -2.45 -10.99
C SER A 128 6.66 -2.64 -11.83
N PRO A 129 6.93 -1.76 -12.80
CA PRO A 129 8.20 -1.73 -13.52
C PRO A 129 9.34 -1.15 -12.65
N GLU A 130 9.01 -0.32 -11.66
CA GLU A 130 9.96 0.37 -10.77
C GLU A 130 10.48 -0.50 -9.62
N ALA A 131 10.04 -1.76 -9.54
CA ALA A 131 10.41 -2.69 -8.48
C ALA A 131 11.94 -2.76 -8.30
N ALA A 132 12.45 -2.20 -7.21
CA ALA A 132 13.88 -2.14 -6.91
C ALA A 132 14.16 -2.38 -5.42
N ILE A 133 15.24 -3.09 -5.12
CA ILE A 133 15.65 -3.34 -3.74
C ILE A 133 16.31 -2.08 -3.16
N VAL A 134 15.87 -1.68 -1.97
CA VAL A 134 16.38 -0.53 -1.23
C VAL A 134 16.81 -1.00 0.16
N LYS A 135 18.03 -0.64 0.57
CA LYS A 135 18.52 -0.86 1.93
C LYS A 135 17.71 0.01 2.89
N SER A 136 17.11 -0.58 3.93
CA SER A 136 16.25 0.15 4.87
C SER A 136 16.33 -0.49 6.25
N PRO A 137 16.23 0.29 7.34
CA PRO A 137 15.92 -0.29 8.64
C PRO A 137 14.54 -0.97 8.59
N ILE A 138 14.44 -2.14 9.21
CA ILE A 138 13.21 -2.92 9.37
C ILE A 138 12.98 -3.24 10.85
N LEU A 139 11.73 -3.53 11.22
CA LEU A 139 11.36 -3.93 12.58
C LEU A 139 11.08 -5.43 12.60
N ARG A 140 11.75 -6.16 13.50
CA ARG A 140 11.58 -7.61 13.65
C ARG A 140 11.17 -7.93 15.07
N ALA A 141 10.30 -8.92 15.24
CA ALA A 141 10.07 -9.51 16.56
C ALA A 141 11.32 -10.28 17.02
N TYR A 142 11.55 -10.35 18.33
CA TYR A 142 12.56 -11.28 18.89
C TYR A 142 12.23 -12.73 18.51
#